data_AF-A0AAE9A565-F1
#
_entry.id   AF-A0AAE9A565-F1
#
_cell.length_a   1.000
_cell.length_b   1.000
_cell.length_c   1.000
_cell.angle_alpha   90.00
_cell.angle_beta   90.00
_cell.angle_gamma   90.00
#
_symmetry.space_group_name_H-M   'P 1'
#
loop_
_entity.id
_entity.type
_entity.pdbx_description
1 polymer ?
#
loop_
_entity_poly.entity_id
_entity_poly.type
_entity_poly.pdbx_seq_one_letter_code
_entity_poly.pdbx_strand_id
1 'polypeptide(L)'
;MGDNDDEPMDIGPLFGPKLKYTVPRNNPTDRACWTSQHDQEHLRREKEDEAIDALESRIEKQRDRVSKEKKKLKRLECDRDDEIERINSRRNACDQRIEVKTRLKRSGSRIQNRKTMEYLEKKHPGMELEDIIELLKKKAI
;
A
#
# COMPACT_ATOMS: atom_id res chain seq x y z
N MET A 1 1.15 1.67 17.91
CA MET A 1 2.14 2.76 17.87
C MET A 1 2.87 2.58 16.57
N GLY A 2 2.41 3.26 15.52
CA GLY A 2 3.07 3.28 14.22
C GLY A 2 3.53 4.71 14.04
N ASP A 3 4.84 4.91 14.06
CA ASP A 3 5.45 6.22 13.90
C ASP A 3 5.11 6.76 12.51
N ASN A 4 4.49 7.94 12.52
CA ASN A 4 4.08 8.68 11.33
C ASN A 4 5.33 9.26 10.66
N ASP A 5 6.05 8.47 9.86
CA ASP A 5 7.08 8.96 8.94
C ASP A 5 6.47 9.51 7.65
N ASP A 6 5.33 10.18 7.80
CA ASP A 6 4.53 10.72 6.71
C ASP A 6 4.71 12.24 6.59
N GLU A 7 5.83 12.75 7.09
CA GLU A 7 6.22 14.11 6.79
C GLU A 7 6.37 14.24 5.26
N PRO A 8 5.81 15.29 4.64
CA PRO A 8 6.25 15.66 3.31
C PRO A 8 7.78 15.70 3.38
N MET A 9 8.49 15.22 2.35
CA MET A 9 9.85 15.70 2.19
C MET A 9 9.69 17.20 1.95
N ASP A 10 9.75 17.96 3.04
CA ASP A 10 9.91 19.39 3.03
C ASP A 10 11.34 19.58 2.54
N ILE A 11 11.49 19.41 1.23
CA ILE A 11 12.65 19.94 0.53
C ILE A 11 12.42 21.43 0.68
N GLY A 12 12.91 21.98 1.79
CA GLY A 12 12.61 23.33 2.22
C GLY A 12 12.81 24.35 1.09
N PRO A 13 12.42 25.60 1.31
CA PRO A 13 12.56 26.65 0.31
C PRO A 13 13.93 26.56 -0.36
N LEU A 14 13.96 26.65 -1.69
CA LEU A 14 15.18 26.60 -2.53
C LEU A 14 16.11 27.75 -2.14
N PHE A 15 16.75 27.64 -0.98
CA PHE A 15 17.79 28.54 -0.52
C PHE A 15 19.12 27.98 -1.03
N GLY A 16 19.20 27.86 -2.34
CA GLY A 16 20.47 27.69 -3.03
C GLY A 16 21.31 28.96 -2.92
N PRO A 17 22.62 28.86 -3.16
CA PRO A 17 23.46 30.05 -3.31
C PRO A 17 22.91 30.92 -4.44
N LYS A 18 22.66 32.21 -4.15
CA LYS A 18 22.24 33.20 -5.15
C LYS A 18 23.45 33.80 -5.86
N LEU A 19 23.26 34.16 -7.14
CA LEU A 19 24.25 34.97 -7.86
C LEU A 19 24.49 36.29 -7.12
N LYS A 20 25.73 36.75 -7.13
CA LYS A 20 26.17 37.97 -6.44
C LYS A 20 26.54 39.03 -7.46
N TYR A 21 26.17 40.27 -7.14
CA TYR A 21 26.51 41.50 -7.87
C TYR A 21 26.01 41.50 -9.32
N THR A 22 24.84 42.10 -9.54
CA THR A 22 24.34 42.43 -10.88
C THR A 22 25.24 43.43 -11.62
N VAL A 23 25.87 44.35 -10.88
CA VAL A 23 26.90 45.27 -11.39
C VAL A 23 28.28 44.83 -10.88
N PRO A 24 29.32 44.71 -11.73
CA PRO A 24 30.68 44.43 -11.28
C PRO A 24 31.15 45.46 -10.25
N ARG A 25 31.82 44.98 -9.19
CA ARG A 25 32.21 45.80 -8.02
C ARG A 25 33.08 47.03 -8.37
N ASN A 26 33.82 46.97 -9.46
CA ASN A 26 34.76 48.03 -9.86
C ASN A 26 34.18 48.97 -10.93
N ASN A 27 32.92 48.76 -11.35
CA ASN A 27 32.29 49.65 -12.32
C ASN A 27 31.89 50.97 -11.65
N PRO A 28 31.89 52.09 -12.39
CA PRO A 28 31.31 53.34 -11.91
C PRO A 28 29.86 53.11 -11.46
N THR A 29 29.44 53.73 -10.36
CA THR A 29 28.06 53.59 -9.87
C THR A 29 27.05 54.26 -10.82
N ASP A 30 27.46 55.34 -11.48
CA ASP A 30 26.67 55.98 -12.52
C ASP A 30 26.84 55.28 -13.86
N ARG A 31 25.72 54.81 -14.41
CA ARG A 31 25.66 54.15 -15.72
C ARG A 31 26.07 55.09 -16.86
N ALA A 32 25.88 56.40 -16.71
CA ALA A 32 26.33 57.37 -17.71
C ALA A 32 27.86 57.39 -17.88
N CYS A 33 28.61 56.92 -16.88
CA CYS A 33 30.07 56.80 -16.92
C CYS A 33 30.55 55.40 -17.37
N TRP A 34 29.65 54.52 -17.81
CA TRP A 34 30.03 53.18 -18.22
C TRP A 34 30.72 53.19 -19.58
N THR A 35 31.72 52.33 -19.70
CA THR A 35 32.33 52.00 -20.99
C THR A 35 31.50 50.91 -21.65
N SER A 36 31.67 50.71 -22.96
CA SER A 36 31.03 49.61 -23.67
C SER A 36 31.31 48.24 -23.05
N GLN A 37 32.47 48.05 -22.42
CA GLN A 37 32.82 46.81 -21.73
C GLN A 37 32.00 46.61 -20.44
N HIS A 38 31.72 47.69 -19.71
CA HIS A 38 30.87 47.65 -18.52
C HIS A 38 29.42 47.29 -18.87
N ASP A 39 28.87 47.86 -19.94
CA ASP A 39 27.52 47.53 -20.42
C ASP A 39 27.42 46.07 -20.91
N GLN A 40 28.43 45.58 -21.63
CA GLN A 40 28.47 44.19 -22.09
C GLN A 40 28.50 43.20 -20.92
N GLU A 41 29.32 43.46 -19.90
CA GLU A 41 29.40 42.60 -18.71
C GLU A 41 28.10 42.65 -17.89
N HIS A 42 27.49 43.83 -17.74
CA HIS A 42 26.19 43.94 -17.08
C HIS A 42 25.12 43.11 -17.80
N LEU A 43 25.01 43.26 -19.12
CA LEU A 43 24.08 42.48 -19.94
C LEU A 43 24.36 40.98 -19.85
N ARG A 44 25.63 40.57 -19.75
CA ARG A 44 25.99 39.17 -19.53
C ARG A 44 25.45 38.66 -18.21
N ARG A 45 25.57 39.42 -17.12
CA ARG A 45 25.06 39.06 -15.79
C ARG A 45 23.54 39.02 -15.72
N GLU A 46 22.86 39.96 -16.37
CA GLU A 46 21.39 39.92 -16.49
C GLU A 46 20.93 38.61 -17.16
N LYS A 47 21.62 38.16 -18.21
CA LYS A 47 21.35 36.87 -18.85
C LYS A 47 21.68 35.66 -17.96
N GLU A 48 22.70 35.77 -17.11
CA GLU A 48 23.00 34.73 -16.12
C GLU A 48 21.88 34.62 -15.08
N ASP A 49 21.37 35.76 -14.58
CA ASP A 49 20.23 35.79 -13.66
C ASP A 49 18.99 35.17 -14.29
N GLU A 50 18.63 35.56 -15.52
CA GLU A 50 17.52 34.98 -16.27
C GLU A 50 17.68 33.45 -16.47
N ALA A 51 18.90 32.98 -16.73
CA ALA A 51 19.18 31.56 -16.89
C ALA A 51 18.99 30.79 -15.57
N ILE A 52 19.39 31.37 -14.44
CA ILE A 52 19.16 30.78 -13.11
C ILE A 52 17.66 30.75 -12.79
N ASP A 53 16.93 31.84 -13.01
CA ASP A 53 15.48 31.90 -12.79
C ASP A 53 14.73 30.83 -13.61
N ALA A 54 15.16 30.61 -14.87
CA ALA A 54 14.61 29.56 -15.71
C ALA A 54 14.88 28.15 -15.14
N LEU A 55 16.05 27.91 -14.57
CA LEU A 55 16.38 26.64 -13.90
C LEU A 55 15.55 26.45 -12.62
N GLU A 56 15.43 27.48 -11.78
CA GLU A 56 14.60 27.44 -10.57
C GLU A 56 13.15 27.12 -10.91
N SER A 57 12.59 27.75 -11.94
CA SER A 57 11.23 27.46 -12.43
C SER A 57 11.06 26.01 -12.89
N ARG A 58 12.07 25.42 -13.55
CA ARG A 58 12.04 24.00 -13.99
C ARG A 58 12.11 23.06 -12.79
N ILE A 59 12.93 23.38 -11.79
CA ILE A 59 13.03 22.59 -10.55
C ILE A 59 11.69 22.60 -9.82
N GLU A 60 11.04 23.77 -9.70
CA GLU A 60 9.75 23.89 -9.01
C GLU A 60 8.66 23.06 -9.70
N LYS A 61 8.57 23.13 -11.04
CA LYS A 61 7.64 22.30 -11.82
C LYS A 61 7.88 20.80 -11.60
N GLN A 62 9.14 20.38 -11.47
CA GLN A 62 9.47 18.99 -11.21
C GLN A 62 9.08 18.57 -9.78
N ARG A 63 9.29 19.44 -8.77
CA ARG A 63 8.83 19.22 -7.39
C ARG A 63 7.31 19.03 -7.32
N ASP A 64 6.56 19.90 -8.00
CA ASP A 64 5.10 19.80 -8.10
C ASP A 64 4.65 18.47 -8.71
N ARG A 65 5.32 18.03 -9.78
CA ARG A 65 5.03 16.76 -10.43
C ARG A 65 5.26 15.58 -9.47
N VAL A 66 6.42 15.54 -8.81
CA VAL A 66 6.75 14.49 -7.84
C VAL A 66 5.75 14.48 -6.68
N SER A 67 5.34 15.65 -6.19
CA SER A 67 4.32 15.78 -5.14
C SER A 67 2.97 15.18 -5.57
N LYS A 68 2.54 15.43 -6.82
CA LYS A 68 1.32 14.81 -7.38
C LYS A 68 1.46 13.30 -7.52
N GLU A 69 2.61 12.82 -7.98
CA GLU A 69 2.90 11.39 -8.10
C GLU A 69 2.89 10.70 -6.72
N LYS A 70 3.47 11.31 -5.68
CA LYS A 70 3.41 10.81 -4.29
C LYS A 70 1.96 10.68 -3.80
N LYS A 71 1.13 11.69 -4.04
CA LYS A 71 -0.32 11.64 -3.68
C LYS A 71 -1.04 10.52 -4.42
N LYS A 72 -0.71 10.26 -5.68
CA LYS A 72 -1.29 9.16 -6.46
C LYS A 72 -0.87 7.81 -5.89
N LEU A 73 0.40 7.64 -5.54
CA LEU A 73 0.90 6.39 -4.92
C LEU A 73 0.18 6.09 -3.60
N LYS A 74 0.04 7.08 -2.72
CA LYS A 74 -0.71 6.92 -1.46
C LYS A 74 -2.14 6.42 -1.68
N ARG A 75 -2.84 6.93 -2.70
CA ARG A 75 -4.19 6.45 -3.04
C ARG A 75 -4.19 4.99 -3.47
N LEU A 76 -3.22 4.59 -4.30
CA LEU A 76 -3.09 3.19 -4.73
C LEU A 76 -2.75 2.25 -3.56
N GLU A 77 -2.00 2.73 -2.57
CA GLU A 77 -1.73 1.97 -1.35
C GLU A 77 -3.01 1.75 -0.54
N CYS A 78 -3.83 2.80 -0.36
CA CYS A 78 -5.15 2.66 0.27
C CYS A 78 -6.06 1.70 -0.50
N ASP A 79 -6.14 1.83 -1.83
CA ASP A 79 -6.96 0.96 -2.68
C ASP A 79 -6.54 -0.51 -2.57
N ARG A 80 -5.22 -0.76 -2.49
CA ARG A 80 -4.65 -2.10 -2.25
C ARG A 80 -5.09 -2.64 -0.89
N ASP A 81 -4.98 -1.84 0.16
CA ASP A 81 -5.30 -2.27 1.52
C ASP A 81 -6.78 -2.60 1.67
N ASP A 82 -7.66 -1.75 1.13
CA ASP A 82 -9.09 -2.01 1.09
C ASP A 82 -9.41 -3.32 0.35
N GLU A 83 -8.71 -3.63 -0.76
CA GLU A 83 -8.91 -4.88 -1.48
C GLU A 83 -8.41 -6.10 -0.68
N ILE A 84 -7.28 -5.97 0.01
CA ILE A 84 -6.77 -7.02 0.91
C ILE A 84 -7.80 -7.30 2.00
N GLU A 85 -8.37 -6.28 2.63
CA GLU A 85 -9.41 -6.43 3.66
C GLU A 85 -10.66 -7.13 3.12
N ARG A 86 -11.12 -6.75 1.91
CA ARG A 86 -12.24 -7.41 1.23
C ARG A 86 -11.96 -8.88 0.96
N ILE A 87 -10.77 -9.20 0.44
CA ILE A 87 -10.37 -10.58 0.16
C ILE A 87 -10.30 -11.40 1.45
N ASN A 88 -9.69 -10.87 2.51
CA ASN A 88 -9.56 -11.54 3.79
C ASN A 88 -10.94 -11.80 4.42
N SER A 89 -11.84 -10.82 4.36
CA SER A 89 -13.22 -10.98 4.82
C SER A 89 -13.94 -12.11 4.10
N ARG A 90 -13.79 -12.18 2.76
CA ARG A 90 -14.38 -13.26 1.95
C ARG A 90 -13.78 -14.63 2.28
N ARG A 91 -12.47 -14.71 2.50
CA ARG A 91 -11.79 -15.96 2.90
C ARG A 91 -12.30 -16.46 4.25
N ASN A 92 -12.33 -15.57 5.26
CA ASN A 92 -12.84 -15.90 6.59
C ASN A 92 -14.29 -16.40 6.54
N ALA A 93 -15.16 -15.75 5.77
CA ALA A 93 -16.55 -16.20 5.61
C ALA A 93 -16.64 -17.58 4.93
N CYS A 94 -15.75 -17.89 3.99
CA CYS A 94 -15.68 -19.22 3.37
C CYS A 94 -15.23 -20.28 4.37
N ASP A 95 -14.16 -20.02 5.11
CA ASP A 95 -13.61 -20.95 6.09
C ASP A 95 -14.63 -21.27 7.19
N GLN A 96 -15.34 -20.26 7.70
CA GLN A 96 -16.44 -20.46 8.66
C GLN A 96 -17.55 -21.36 8.10
N ARG A 97 -17.93 -21.20 6.82
CA ARG A 97 -18.94 -22.06 6.18
C ARG A 97 -18.46 -23.50 6.07
N ILE A 98 -17.19 -23.71 5.71
CA ILE A 98 -16.58 -25.03 5.63
C ILE A 98 -16.54 -25.68 7.01
N GLU A 99 -16.16 -24.93 8.04
CA GLU A 99 -16.11 -25.40 9.42
C GLU A 99 -17.49 -25.84 9.92
N VAL A 100 -18.51 -24.99 9.71
CA VAL A 100 -19.91 -25.31 10.07
C VAL A 100 -20.38 -26.57 9.34
N LYS A 101 -20.15 -26.67 8.03
CA LYS A 101 -20.54 -27.85 7.23
C LYS A 101 -19.85 -29.11 7.73
N THR A 102 -18.57 -29.03 8.07
CA THR A 102 -17.79 -30.15 8.60
C THR A 102 -18.31 -30.57 9.98
N ARG A 103 -18.61 -29.61 10.86
CA ARG A 103 -19.21 -29.87 12.18
C ARG A 103 -20.56 -30.57 12.05
N LEU A 104 -21.43 -30.07 11.17
CA LEU A 104 -22.75 -30.67 10.93
C LEU A 104 -22.64 -32.10 10.38
N LYS A 105 -21.74 -32.36 9.44
CA LYS A 105 -21.48 -33.73 8.94
C LYS A 105 -21.04 -34.68 10.05
N ARG A 106 -20.11 -34.24 10.91
CA ARG A 106 -19.64 -35.04 12.07
C ARG A 106 -20.78 -35.32 13.05
N SER A 107 -21.58 -34.32 13.38
CA SER A 107 -22.74 -34.50 14.26
C SER A 107 -23.80 -35.42 13.65
N GLY A 108 -24.12 -35.26 12.37
CA GLY A 108 -25.07 -36.12 11.65
C GLY A 108 -24.62 -37.57 11.62
N SER A 109 -23.35 -37.83 11.33
CA SER A 109 -22.76 -39.17 11.37
C SER A 109 -22.82 -39.79 12.78
N ARG A 110 -22.53 -39.02 13.84
CA ARG A 110 -22.68 -39.50 15.23
C ARG A 110 -24.13 -39.89 15.56
N ILE A 111 -25.10 -39.07 15.17
CA ILE A 111 -26.53 -39.35 15.40
C ILE A 111 -26.95 -40.61 14.63
N GLN A 112 -26.52 -40.74 13.37
CA GLN A 112 -26.83 -41.90 12.56
C GLN A 112 -26.22 -43.18 13.15
N ASN A 113 -24.95 -43.15 13.55
CA ASN A 113 -24.30 -44.28 14.20
C ASN A 113 -25.03 -44.70 15.47
N ARG A 114 -25.43 -43.74 16.32
CA ARG A 114 -26.22 -44.03 17.52
C ARG A 114 -27.55 -44.71 17.19
N LYS A 115 -28.32 -44.17 16.22
CA LYS A 115 -29.59 -44.77 15.79
C LYS A 115 -29.41 -46.18 15.22
N THR A 116 -28.34 -46.40 14.46
CA THR A 116 -28.01 -47.72 13.89
C THR A 116 -27.68 -48.71 15.00
N MET A 117 -26.89 -48.32 16.01
CA MET A 117 -26.59 -49.16 17.17
C MET A 117 -27.86 -49.50 17.96
N GLU A 118 -28.68 -48.50 18.31
CA GLU A 118 -29.97 -48.69 19.00
C GLU A 118 -30.91 -49.64 18.22
N TYR A 119 -30.91 -49.59 16.88
CA TYR A 119 -31.69 -50.50 16.04
C TYR A 119 -31.15 -51.92 16.07
N LEU A 120 -29.83 -52.10 15.97
CA LEU A 120 -29.19 -53.40 15.95
C LEU A 120 -29.32 -54.11 17.31
N GLU A 121 -29.15 -53.40 18.42
CA GLU A 121 -29.40 -53.91 19.78
C GLU A 121 -30.84 -54.43 19.94
N LYS A 122 -31.83 -53.71 19.39
CA LYS A 122 -33.24 -54.13 19.42
C LYS A 122 -33.53 -55.34 18.52
N LYS A 123 -32.88 -55.43 17.36
CA LYS A 123 -33.09 -56.51 16.38
C LYS A 123 -32.34 -57.79 16.74
N HIS A 124 -31.23 -57.68 17.44
CA HIS A 124 -30.34 -58.77 17.82
C HIS A 124 -30.03 -58.70 19.32
N PRO A 125 -31.02 -58.95 20.20
CA PRO A 125 -30.80 -58.93 21.64
C PRO A 125 -29.79 -60.01 22.05
N GLY A 126 -28.75 -59.62 22.78
CA GLY A 126 -27.69 -60.53 23.26
C GLY A 126 -26.52 -60.74 22.30
N MET A 127 -26.43 -59.99 21.21
CA MET A 127 -25.25 -59.98 20.32
C MET A 127 -24.16 -59.07 20.90
N GLU A 128 -22.92 -59.57 20.99
CA GLU A 128 -21.78 -58.83 21.51
C GLU A 128 -21.38 -57.68 20.57
N LEU A 129 -20.77 -56.64 21.13
CA LEU A 129 -20.47 -55.40 20.40
C LEU A 129 -19.52 -55.63 19.22
N GLU A 130 -18.56 -56.55 19.36
CA GLU A 130 -17.62 -56.94 18.32
C GLU A 130 -18.32 -57.52 17.08
N ASP A 131 -19.34 -58.37 17.27
CA ASP A 131 -20.08 -59.00 16.17
C ASP A 131 -20.94 -57.98 15.40
N ILE A 132 -21.51 -57.01 16.12
CA ILE A 132 -22.27 -55.89 15.53
C ILE A 132 -21.34 -55.02 14.67
N ILE A 133 -20.14 -54.70 15.16
CA ILE A 133 -19.14 -53.93 14.42
C ILE A 133 -18.70 -54.68 13.16
N GLU A 134 -18.50 -56.00 13.22
CA GLU A 134 -18.10 -56.82 12.08
C GLU A 134 -19.20 -56.91 11.00
N LEU A 135 -20.47 -57.04 11.41
CA LEU A 135 -21.64 -56.97 10.53
C LEU A 135 -21.73 -55.64 9.78
N LEU A 136 -21.48 -54.52 10.47
CA LEU A 136 -21.48 -53.19 9.87
C LEU A 136 -20.34 -53.02 8.85
N LYS A 137 -19.15 -53.56 9.14
CA LYS A 137 -18.01 -53.55 8.20
C LYS A 137 -18.30 -54.39 6.95
N LYS A 138 -18.97 -55.55 7.08
CA LYS A 138 -19.32 -56.41 5.93
C LYS A 138 -20.38 -55.80 5.01
N LYS A 139 -21.20 -54.87 5.48
CA LYS A 139 -22.26 -54.18 4.69
C LYS A 139 -21.82 -52.86 4.04
N ALA A 140 -20.60 -52.37 4.31
CA ALA A 140 -20.13 -51.06 3.85
C ALA A 140 -19.31 -51.09 2.53
N ILE A 141 -19.22 -52.26 1.87
CA ILE A 141 -18.67 -52.47 0.51
C ILE A 141 -19.84 -52.58 -0.46
#